data_AF-A0AAD4SCX9-F1
#
_entry.id   AF-A0AAD4SCX9-F1
#
_cell.length_a   1.000
_cell.length_b   1.000
_cell.length_c   1.000
_cell.angle_alpha   90.00
_cell.angle_beta   90.00
_cell.angle_gamma   90.00
#
_symmetry.space_group_name_H-M   'P 1'
#
loop_
_entity.id
_entity.type
_entity.pdbx_description
1 polymer ?
#
loop_
_entity_poly.entity_id
_entity_poly.type
_entity_poly.pdbx_seq_one_letter_code
_entity_poly.pdbx_strand_id
1 'polypeptide(L)' 'VSAVGLGSYPDLLRKYYGPGSAKPEQCRWRCATRCSKTKHRFDFCNAGCMSCCSSCKCVPPGTSGY' A
#
# COMPACT_ATOMS: atom_id res chain seq x y z
N VAL A 1 -30.41 11.13 -14.54
CA VAL A 1 -30.05 11.11 -13.11
C VAL A 1 -29.02 10.03 -12.91
N SER A 2 -27.73 10.37 -12.90
CA SER A 2 -26.70 9.33 -12.76
C SER A 2 -26.68 8.83 -11.32
N ALA A 3 -26.83 7.51 -11.23
CA ALA A 3 -26.98 6.74 -10.02
C ALA A 3 -25.93 7.08 -8.94
N VAL A 4 -26.37 6.96 -7.69
CA VAL A 4 -25.59 6.90 -6.45
C VAL A 4 -24.14 6.45 -6.70
N GLY A 5 -23.19 7.35 -6.44
CA GLY A 5 -21.77 7.22 -6.80
C GLY A 5 -21.01 6.14 -6.05
N LEU A 6 -21.23 4.87 -6.40
CA LEU A 6 -20.30 3.79 -6.10
C LEU A 6 -19.22 3.79 -7.18
N GLY A 7 -18.19 4.60 -6.98
CA GLY A 7 -17.00 4.59 -7.83
C GLY A 7 -16.50 3.16 -8.03
N SER A 8 -15.99 2.84 -9.22
CA SER A 8 -15.47 1.51 -9.54
C SER A 8 -14.39 1.10 -8.53
N TYR A 9 -14.32 -0.19 -8.19
CA TYR A 9 -13.32 -0.75 -7.27
C TYR A 9 -11.88 -0.20 -7.44
N PRO A 10 -11.33 -0.02 -8.67
CA PRO A 10 -10.02 0.61 -8.87
C PRO A 10 -9.91 2.07 -8.40
N ASP A 11 -10.97 2.87 -8.51
CA ASP A 11 -10.97 4.27 -8.06
C ASP A 11 -10.99 4.37 -6.53
N LEU A 12 -11.70 3.47 -5.86
CA LEU A 12 -11.70 3.39 -4.39
C LEU A 12 -10.32 2.97 -3.85
N LEU A 13 -9.67 2.01 -4.49
CA LEU A 13 -8.31 1.58 -4.13
C LEU A 13 -7.31 2.73 -4.25
N ARG A 14 -7.36 3.50 -5.35
CA ARG A 14 -6.51 4.68 -5.52
C ARG A 14 -6.80 5.75 -4.47
N LYS A 15 -8.06 5.94 -4.08
CA LYS A 15 -8.44 6.92 -3.05
C LYS A 15 -7.89 6.56 -1.67
N TYR A 16 -7.96 5.29 -1.27
CA TYR A 16 -7.57 4.87 0.09
C TYR A 16 -6.13 4.40 0.24
N TYR A 17 -5.50 3.95 -0.85
CA TYR A 17 -4.15 3.37 -0.83
C TYR A 17 -3.25 3.89 -1.95
N GLY A 18 -3.69 4.93 -2.68
CA GLY A 18 -2.86 5.65 -3.65
C GLY A 18 -1.87 6.60 -2.98
N PRO A 19 -1.15 7.41 -3.77
CA PRO A 19 -0.11 8.30 -3.27
C PRO A 19 -0.62 9.24 -2.16
N GLY A 20 0.16 9.44 -1.10
CA GLY A 20 -0.21 10.29 0.04
C GLY A 20 -1.16 9.66 1.07
N SER A 21 -1.64 8.43 0.84
CA SER A 21 -2.54 7.72 1.76
C SER A 21 -1.90 7.28 3.08
N ALA A 22 -0.57 7.15 3.14
CA ALA A 22 0.17 6.70 4.31
C ALA A 22 1.07 7.82 4.86
N LYS A 23 1.08 7.96 6.19
CA LYS A 23 2.04 8.83 6.87
C LYS A 23 3.44 8.19 6.86
N PRO A 24 4.53 8.97 6.83
CA PRO A 24 5.89 8.43 6.84
C PRO A 24 6.17 7.52 8.03
N GLU A 25 5.64 7.86 9.20
CA GLU A 25 5.72 7.01 10.40
C GLU A 25 5.10 5.64 10.13
N GLN A 26 3.98 5.61 9.40
CA GLN A 26 3.24 4.39 9.09
C GLN A 26 3.92 3.44 8.11
N CYS A 27 4.96 3.89 7.40
CA CYS A 27 5.67 3.07 6.45
C CYS A 27 6.26 1.82 7.12
N ARG A 28 6.86 1.96 8.32
CA ARG A 28 7.64 0.89 8.94
C ARG A 28 6.80 -0.34 9.25
N TRP A 29 5.67 -0.17 9.94
CA TRP A 29 4.79 -1.29 10.28
C TRP A 29 4.01 -1.81 9.07
N ARG A 30 3.58 -0.93 8.16
CA ARG A 30 2.84 -1.37 6.96
C ARG A 30 3.71 -2.18 6.01
N CYS A 31 4.96 -1.79 5.80
CA CYS A 31 5.91 -2.57 5.00
C CYS A 31 6.27 -3.90 5.66
N ALA A 32 6.45 -3.93 6.99
CA ALA A 32 6.65 -5.16 7.73
C ALA A 32 5.45 -6.13 7.57
N THR A 33 4.22 -5.63 7.70
CA THR A 33 3.01 -6.45 7.45
C THR A 33 2.98 -6.94 6.01
N ARG A 34 3.24 -6.07 5.03
CA ARG A 34 3.25 -6.41 3.59
C ARG A 34 4.23 -7.52 3.24
N CYS A 35 5.41 -7.49 3.83
CA CYS A 35 6.48 -8.44 3.54
C CYS A 35 6.48 -9.67 4.46
N SER A 36 5.61 -9.72 5.47
CA SER A 36 5.58 -10.76 6.50
C SER A 36 5.44 -12.21 5.98
N LYS A 37 4.83 -12.41 4.81
CA LYS A 37 4.67 -13.75 4.19
C LYS A 37 5.76 -14.12 3.19
N THR A 38 6.78 -13.28 3.02
CA THR A 38 7.92 -13.63 2.17
C THR A 38 8.77 -14.68 2.88
N LYS A 39 9.19 -15.74 2.16
CA LYS A 39 9.94 -16.86 2.79
C LYS A 39 11.40 -16.52 3.11
N HIS A 40 12.12 -15.94 2.14
CA HIS A 40 13.56 -15.68 2.24
C HIS A 40 13.95 -14.29 1.71
N ARG A 41 12.97 -13.40 1.50
CA ARG A 41 13.19 -12.09 0.85
C ARG A 41 12.57 -10.95 1.64
N PHE A 42 12.45 -11.11 2.95
CA PHE A 42 11.85 -10.08 3.80
C PHE A 42 12.63 -8.77 3.70
N ASP A 43 13.95 -8.80 3.87
CA ASP A 43 14.77 -7.59 3.82
C ASP A 43 14.70 -6.88 2.47
N PHE A 44 14.73 -7.65 1.38
CA PHE A 44 14.58 -7.11 0.03
C PHE A 44 13.19 -6.47 -0.20
N CYS A 45 12.12 -7.19 0.16
CA CYS A 45 10.76 -6.69 0.06
C CYS A 45 10.56 -5.43 0.92
N ASN A 46 11.05 -5.46 2.15
CA ASN A 46 10.87 -4.38 3.11
C ASN A 46 11.67 -3.14 2.68
N ALA A 47 12.90 -3.30 2.18
CA ALA A 47 13.69 -2.21 1.62
C ALA A 47 13.00 -1.58 0.40
N GLY A 48 12.52 -2.39 -0.55
CA GLY A 48 11.78 -1.88 -1.71
C GLY A 48 10.49 -1.17 -1.33
N CYS A 49 9.73 -1.74 -0.39
CA CYS A 49 8.51 -1.14 0.13
C CYS A 49 8.79 0.21 0.82
N MET A 50 9.84 0.28 1.64
CA MET A 50 10.23 1.50 2.35
C MET A 50 10.63 2.62 1.39
N SER A 51 11.36 2.30 0.31
CA SER A 51 11.68 3.26 -0.75
C SER A 51 10.41 3.78 -1.42
N CYS A 52 9.49 2.89 -1.78
CA CYS A 52 8.19 3.27 -2.36
C CYS A 52 7.37 4.14 -1.40
N CYS A 53 7.29 3.78 -0.12
CA CYS A 53 6.54 4.54 0.87
C CYS A 53 7.16 5.91 1.15
N SER A 54 8.48 6.03 1.04
CA SER A 54 9.17 7.32 1.21
C SER A 54 8.84 8.29 0.07
N SER A 55 8.81 7.79 -1.16
CA SER A 55 8.53 8.58 -2.37
C SER A 55 7.03 8.82 -2.59
N CYS A 56 6.24 7.76 -2.58
CA CYS A 56 4.82 7.79 -2.93
C CYS A 56 3.91 7.99 -1.71
N LYS A 57 4.41 7.82 -0.49
CA LYS A 57 3.62 7.91 0.75
C LYS A 57 2.39 6.99 0.69
N CYS A 58 2.57 5.77 0.18
CA CYS A 58 1.52 4.77 0.12
C CYS A 58 2.08 3.37 0.40
N VAL A 59 1.24 2.52 1.00
CA VAL A 59 1.49 1.08 1.16
C VAL A 59 0.13 0.41 1.07
N PRO A 60 -0.12 -0.54 0.17
CA PRO A 60 -1.45 -1.10 0.08
C PRO A 60 -1.69 -2.18 1.17
N PRO A 61 -2.90 -2.76 1.34
CA PRO A 61 -3.21 -3.70 2.43
C PRO A 61 -2.95 -5.17 2.07
N GLY A 62 -2.68 -6.04 3.05
CA GLY A 62 -2.40 -7.46 2.79
C GLY A 62 -0.92 -7.74 2.49
N THR A 63 -0.60 -8.89 1.91
CA THR A 63 0.78 -9.41 1.75
C THR A 63 1.15 -9.78 0.32
N SER A 64 0.18 -9.79 -0.60
CA SER A 64 0.35 -10.22 -1.98
C SER A 64 -0.74 -9.60 -2.84
N GLY A 65 -0.46 -9.44 -4.13
CA GLY A 65 -1.34 -8.72 -5.06
C GLY A 65 -1.45 -7.23 -4.75
N TYR A 66 -2.24 -6.55 -5.59
CA TYR A 66 -2.92 -5.27 -5.36
C TYR A 66 -3.61 -4.85 -6.66
#